data_AF-A0A2V8JAH9-F1
#
_entry.id   AF-A0A2V8JAH9-F1
#
_cell.length_a   1.000
_cell.length_b   1.000
_cell.length_c   1.000
_cell.angle_alpha   90.00
_cell.angle_beta   90.00
_cell.angle_gamma   90.00
#
_symmetry.space_group_name_H-M   'P 1'
#
loop_
_entity.id
_entity.type
_entity.pdbx_description
1 polymer ?
#
loop_
_entity_poly.entity_id
_entity_poly.type
_entity_poly.pdbx_seq_one_letter_code
_entity_poly.pdbx_strand_id
1 'polypeptide(L)' 'MTVKGRVQNGVIILAEGVTLPEGTEVIVSCEPGSVTKPNQGKRVEFPLVRSKHPGTLQLTAERVAQLLDEQDVSSRH' A
#
# COMPACT_ATOMS: atom_id res chain seq x y z
N MET A 1 -19.39 -27.02 -4.83
CA MET A 1 -19.15 -26.04 -5.91
C MET A 1 -18.12 -25.03 -5.42
N THR A 2 -17.33 -24.42 -6.31
CA THR A 2 -16.40 -23.35 -5.93
C THR A 2 -16.77 -22.09 -6.69
N VAL A 3 -17.25 -21.08 -5.97
CA VAL A 3 -17.66 -19.78 -6.54
C VAL A 3 -16.63 -18.75 -6.12
N LYS A 4 -16.06 -18.03 -7.09
CA LYS A 4 -15.15 -16.93 -6.79
C LYS A 4 -15.96 -15.76 -6.24
N GLY A 5 -15.41 -15.08 -5.24
CA GLY A 5 -16.00 -13.87 -4.69
C GLY A 5 -14.92 -12.86 -4.33
N ARG A 6 -15.33 -11.62 -4.12
CA ARG A 6 -14.46 -10.56 -3.58
C ARG A 6 -15.06 -10.02 -2.31
N VAL A 7 -14.21 -9.76 -1.32
CA VAL A 7 -14.61 -9.06 -0.11
C VAL A 7 -14.75 -7.57 -0.44
N GLN A 8 -15.92 -7.00 -0.19
CA GLN A 8 -16.20 -5.56 -0.25
C GLN A 8 -16.89 -5.16 1.06
N ASN A 9 -16.29 -4.24 1.82
CA ASN A 9 -16.83 -3.76 3.09
C ASN A 9 -17.19 -4.89 4.08
N GLY A 10 -16.40 -5.97 4.10
CA GLY A 10 -16.64 -7.13 4.96
C GLY A 10 -17.68 -8.14 4.45
N VAL A 11 -18.29 -7.91 3.29
CA VAL A 11 -19.24 -8.84 2.66
C VAL A 11 -18.60 -9.49 1.43
N ILE A 12 -18.83 -10.79 1.23
CA ILE A 12 -18.36 -11.50 0.03
C ILE A 12 -19.38 -11.29 -1.10
N ILE A 13 -18.96 -10.60 -2.15
CA ILE A 13 -19.72 -10.45 -3.39
C ILE A 13 -19.30 -11.58 -4.34
N LEU A 14 -20.24 -12.48 -4.64
CA LEU A 14 -20.01 -13.58 -5.59
C LEU A 14 -19.83 -13.03 -7.01
N ALA A 15 -18.86 -13.56 -7.74
CA ALA A 15 -18.58 -13.16 -9.12
C ALA A 15 -19.71 -13.60 -10.06
N GLU A 16 -19.79 -12.95 -11.23
CA GLU A 16 -20.61 -13.39 -12.37
C GLU A 16 -22.12 -13.45 -12.10
N GLY A 17 -22.61 -12.73 -11.10
CA GLY A 17 -24.04 -12.66 -10.78
C GLY A 17 -24.60 -13.96 -10.20
N VAL A 18 -23.74 -14.85 -9.70
CA VAL A 18 -24.17 -16.07 -9.02
C VAL A 18 -24.88 -15.70 -7.73
N THR A 19 -26.13 -16.16 -7.58
CA THR A 19 -26.91 -16.02 -6.36
C THR A 19 -27.08 -17.39 -5.70
N LEU A 20 -26.87 -17.46 -4.39
CA LEU A 20 -27.18 -18.65 -3.60
C LEU A 20 -28.54 -18.46 -2.91
N PRO A 21 -29.35 -19.52 -2.76
CA PRO A 21 -30.58 -19.46 -1.98
C PRO A 21 -30.32 -19.02 -0.55
N GLU A 22 -31.31 -18.36 0.05
CA GLU A 22 -31.26 -18.01 1.47
C GLU A 22 -31.07 -19.25 2.35
N GLY A 23 -30.22 -19.13 3.38
CA GLY A 23 -29.91 -20.23 4.30
C GLY A 23 -28.89 -21.25 3.76
N THR A 24 -28.30 -21.03 2.58
CA THR A 24 -27.25 -21.90 2.04
C THR A 24 -26.00 -21.84 2.92
N GLU A 25 -25.60 -22.98 3.49
CA GLU A 25 -24.34 -23.10 4.22
C GLU A 25 -23.14 -22.97 3.26
N VAL A 26 -22.16 -22.15 3.62
CA VAL A 26 -20.97 -21.89 2.80
C VAL A 26 -19.70 -21.93 3.63
N ILE A 27 -18.62 -22.42 3.02
CA ILE A 27 -17.27 -22.38 3.59
C ILE A 27 -16.43 -21.44 2.73
N VAL A 28 -15.80 -20.46 3.38
CA VAL A 28 -14.93 -19.48 2.72
C VAL A 28 -13.49 -19.97 2.81
N SER A 29 -12.87 -20.18 1.65
CA SER A 29 -11.44 -20.44 1.53
C SER A 29 -10.77 -19.26 0.83
N CYS A 30 -9.83 -18.63 1.52
CA CYS A 30 -9.02 -17.54 0.97
C CYS A 30 -7.62 -18.07 0.69
N GLU A 31 -7.20 -18.03 -0.58
CA GLU A 31 -5.79 -18.26 -0.88
C GLU A 31 -4.99 -17.11 -0.25
N PRO A 32 -3.90 -17.41 0.49
CA PRO A 32 -3.00 -16.36 0.96
C PRO A 32 -2.53 -15.59 -0.26
N GLY A 33 -2.85 -14.29 -0.30
CA GLY A 33 -2.47 -13.43 -1.42
C GLY A 33 -0.99 -13.61 -1.72
N SER A 34 -0.63 -13.63 -3.01
CA SER A 34 0.77 -13.72 -3.40
C SER A 34 1.51 -12.62 -2.64
N VAL A 35 2.41 -12.99 -1.74
CA VAL A 35 3.31 -12.02 -1.13
C VAL A 35 4.07 -11.44 -2.31
N THR A 36 3.68 -10.23 -2.72
CA THR A 36 4.43 -9.48 -3.70
C THR A 36 5.73 -9.21 -2.98
N LYS A 37 6.75 -10.04 -3.25
CA LYS A 37 8.09 -9.71 -2.79
C LYS A 37 8.33 -8.31 -3.35
N PRO A 38 8.65 -7.31 -2.51
CA PRO A 38 9.01 -6.02 -3.04
C PRO A 38 10.06 -6.28 -4.10
N ASN A 39 9.85 -5.73 -5.31
CA ASN A 39 10.89 -5.76 -6.34
C ASN A 39 12.18 -5.39 -5.64
N GLN A 40 13.21 -6.24 -5.75
CA GLN A 40 14.49 -5.99 -5.10
C GLN A 40 14.90 -4.58 -5.50
N GLY A 41 14.72 -3.62 -4.59
CA GLY A 41 14.91 -2.21 -4.89
C GLY A 41 16.33 -2.08 -5.40
N LYS A 42 16.50 -1.46 -6.58
CA LYS A 42 17.85 -1.20 -7.07
C LYS A 42 18.53 -0.36 -6.00
N ARG A 43 19.63 -0.88 -5.43
CA ARG A 43 20.43 -0.11 -4.46
C ARG A 43 20.83 1.18 -5.14
N VAL A 44 20.35 2.29 -4.60
CA VAL A 44 20.77 3.62 -5.01
C VAL A 44 22.06 3.94 -4.26
N GLU A 45 23.13 4.22 -4.99
CA GLU A 45 24.35 4.73 -4.40
C GLU A 45 24.18 6.23 -4.20
N PHE A 46 24.05 6.66 -2.94
CA PHE A 46 24.12 8.07 -2.61
C PHE A 46 25.58 8.52 -2.65
N PRO A 47 25.88 9.70 -3.21
CA PRO A 47 27.23 10.23 -3.16
C PRO A 47 27.63 10.43 -1.69
N LEU A 48 28.76 9.84 -1.31
CA LEU A 48 29.34 10.08 0.01
C LEU A 48 29.95 11.48 0.02
N VAL A 49 29.18 12.48 0.45
CA VAL A 49 29.65 13.87 0.53
C VAL A 49 30.53 14.02 1.78
N ARG A 50 31.86 13.99 1.59
CA ARG A 50 32.82 14.33 2.64
C ARG A 50 32.87 15.84 2.80
N SER A 51 32.29 16.38 3.88
CA SER A 51 32.36 17.80 4.21
C SER A 51 33.02 18.01 5.57
N LYS A 52 33.85 19.06 5.67
CA LYS A 52 34.34 19.58 6.97
C LYS A 52 33.32 20.52 7.65
N HIS A 53 32.27 20.89 6.92
CA HIS A 53 31.19 21.76 7.37
C HIS A 53 29.87 21.07 7.05
N PRO A 54 29.33 20.24 7.97
CA PRO A 54 28.02 19.64 7.77
C PRO A 54 26.98 20.76 7.57
N GLY A 55 26.12 20.60 6.57
CA GLY A 55 24.99 21.51 6.42
C GLY A 55 24.14 21.46 7.68
N THR A 56 23.81 22.61 8.24
CA THR A 56 22.86 22.70 9.35
C THR A 56 21.56 23.25 8.80
N LEU A 57 20.47 22.53 9.04
CA LEU A 57 19.13 23.00 8.75
C LEU A 57 18.39 23.16 10.07
N GLN A 58 17.95 24.38 10.39
CA GLN A 58 17.10 24.59 11.56
C GLN A 58 15.67 24.15 11.23
N LEU A 59 15.21 23.13 11.94
CA LEU A 59 13.86 22.59 11.80
C LEU A 59 12.94 23.30 12.80
N THR A 60 12.40 24.44 12.40
CA THR A 60 11.29 25.07 13.13
C THR A 60 9.96 24.40 12.75
N ALA A 61 8.93 24.59 13.57
CA ALA A 61 7.61 24.03 13.31
C ALA A 61 7.07 24.47 11.94
N GLU A 62 7.26 25.74 11.58
CA GLU A 62 6.85 26.30 10.29
C GLU A 62 7.63 25.68 9.13
N ARG A 63 8.95 25.45 9.31
CA ARG A 63 9.78 24.85 8.27
C ARG A 63 9.44 23.37 8.05
N VAL A 64 9.09 22.65 9.11
CA VAL A 64 8.64 21.26 9.03
C VAL A 64 7.30 21.18 8.32
N ALA A 65 6.35 22.06 8.63
CA ALA A 65 5.06 22.13 7.94
C ALA A 65 5.23 22.33 6.42
N GLN A 66 6.07 23.29 6.02
CA GLN A 66 6.38 23.54 4.60
C GLN A 66 6.97 22.30 3.90
N LEU A 67 7.92 21.60 4.53
CA LEU A 67 8.54 20.42 3.94
C LEU A 67 7.57 19.25 3.78
N LEU A 68 6.57 19.14 4.65
CA LEU A 68 5.52 18.12 4.55
C LEU A 68 4.53 18.49 3.45
N ASP A 69 4.14 19.76 3.35
CA ASP A 69 3.28 20.26 2.27
C ASP A 69 3.95 20.13 0.89
N GLU A 70 5.26 20.39 0.81
CA GLU A 70 6.05 20.23 -0.43
C GLU A 70 6.28 18.76 -0.83
N GLN A 71 6.14 17.81 0.09
CA GLN A 71 6.30 16.37 -0.17
C GLN A 71 4.98 15.67 -0.56
N ASP A 72 3.85 16.37 -0.49
CA ASP A 72 2.56 15.92 -1.04
C ASP A 72 2.48 16.08 -2.59
N VAL A 73 3.60 15.89 -3.29
CA VAL A 73 3.61 15.75 -4.75
C VAL A 73 3.16 14.33 -5.12
N SER A 74 1.83 14.18 -5.17
CA SER A 74 1.07 13.05 -5.70
C SER A 74 1.76 11.67 -5.70
N SER A 75 1.44 10.85 -4.72
CA SER A 75 1.37 9.40 -4.92
C SER A 75 0.17 9.06 -5.84
N ARG A 76 0.25 9.48 -7.11
CA ARG A 76 -0.48 8.83 -8.20
C ARG A 76 0.50 7.90 -8.88
N HIS A 77 0.42 6.61 -8.53
CA HIS A 77 0.44 5.44 -9.42
C HIS A 77 0.51 4.16 -8.60
#